data_AF-A0A6L6F916-F1
#
_entry.id   AF-A0A6L6F916-F1
#
_cell.length_a   1.000
_cell.length_b   1.000
_cell.length_c   1.000
_cell.angle_alpha   90.00
_cell.angle_beta   90.00
_cell.angle_gamma   90.00
#
_symmetry.space_group_name_H-M   'P 1'
#
loop_
_entity.id
_entity.type
_entity.pdbx_description
1 polymer ?
#
loop_
_entity_poly.entity_id
_entity_poly.type
_entity_poly.pdbx_seq_one_letter_code
_entity_poly.pdbx_strand_id
1 'polypeptide(L)' 'MKMLFVKAAPGLHVSYEHQYRRYITETNVVSVPDSAYYRRLLTQGDLVLVNKKAKHKGQ' A
#
# COMPACT_ATOMS: atom_id res chain seq x y z
N MET A 1 -10.81 -12.54 4.24
CA MET A 1 -10.53 -11.24 3.57
C MET A 1 -9.10 -11.27 3.09
N LYS A 2 -8.84 -10.83 1.85
CA LYS A 2 -7.47 -10.76 1.31
C LYS A 2 -6.85 -9.41 1.67
N MET A 3 -5.55 -9.39 1.95
CA MET A 3 -4.82 -8.16 2.30
C MET A 3 -3.75 -7.88 1.25
N LEU A 4 -3.49 -6.60 1.01
CA LEU A 4 -2.46 -6.09 0.13
C LEU A 4 -1.42 -5.34 0.96
N PHE A 5 -0.14 -5.59 0.70
CA PHE A 5 0.95 -4.79 1.25
C PHE A 5 1.29 -3.71 0.23
N VAL A 6 1.14 -2.45 0.61
CA VAL A 6 1.27 -1.31 -0.30
C VAL A 6 2.08 -0.19 0.35
N LYS A 7 2.65 0.66 -0.48
CA LYS A 7 3.18 1.97 -0.11
C LYS A 7 2.71 3.00 -1.12
N ALA A 8 2.74 4.29 -0.77
CA ALA A 8 2.45 5.33 -1.74
C ALA A 8 3.56 5.43 -2.79
N ALA A 9 3.22 5.92 -3.97
CA ALA A 9 4.21 6.34 -4.94
C ALA A 9 5.07 7.49 -4.39
N PRO A 10 6.29 7.69 -4.91
CA PRO A 10 7.18 8.72 -4.40
C PRO A 10 6.57 10.12 -4.45
N GLY A 11 6.70 10.86 -3.35
CA GLY A 11 6.12 12.20 -3.21
C GLY A 11 4.60 12.26 -3.04
N LEU A 12 3.89 11.13 -2.95
CA LEU A 12 2.43 11.09 -2.72
C LEU A 12 2.07 10.70 -1.29
N HIS A 13 0.98 11.28 -0.80
CA HIS A 13 0.30 10.89 0.43
C HIS A 13 -1.12 10.43 0.11
N VAL A 14 -1.39 9.15 0.33
CA VAL A 14 -2.66 8.52 -0.02
C VAL A 14 -3.49 8.29 1.24
N SER A 15 -4.71 8.79 1.30
CA SER A 15 -5.60 8.56 2.45
C SER A 15 -6.05 7.10 2.57
N TYR A 16 -6.40 6.68 3.78
CA TYR A 16 -7.06 5.38 3.98
C TYR A 16 -8.56 5.48 3.65
N GLU A 17 -9.14 4.40 3.10
CA GLU A 17 -10.53 4.32 2.60
C GLU A 17 -11.58 4.81 3.62
N HIS A 18 -11.34 4.60 4.92
CA HIS A 18 -12.24 5.01 6.00
C HIS A 18 -11.56 5.87 7.08
N GLN A 19 -10.32 6.31 6.86
CA GLN A 19 -9.55 7.08 7.84
C GLN A 19 -8.81 8.23 7.14
N TYR A 20 -9.56 9.28 6.79
CA TYR A 20 -9.04 10.45 6.06
C TYR A 20 -7.90 11.20 6.76
N ARG A 21 -7.79 11.07 8.09
CA ARG A 21 -6.71 11.69 8.89
C ARG A 21 -5.42 10.86 8.93
N ARG A 22 -5.41 9.70 8.29
CA ARG A 22 -4.24 8.83 8.18
C ARG A 22 -3.85 8.73 6.71
N TYR A 23 -2.55 8.65 6.50
CA TYR A 23 -1.97 8.60 5.16
C TYR A 23 -1.00 7.44 5.05
N ILE A 24 -1.03 6.81 3.88
CA ILE A 24 -0.04 5.89 3.38
C ILE A 24 1.02 6.75 2.68
N THR A 25 2.27 6.56 3.07
CA THR A 25 3.42 7.28 2.51
C THR A 25 4.32 6.31 1.75
N GLU A 26 5.27 6.84 0.99
CA GLU A 26 6.24 6.02 0.26
C GLU A 26 7.27 5.32 1.18
N THR A 27 7.42 5.83 2.40
CA THR A 27 8.43 5.38 3.37
C THR A 27 8.01 4.16 4.16
N ASN A 28 6.71 3.96 4.36
CA ASN A 28 6.19 2.89 5.20
C ASN A 28 5.29 1.94 4.41
N VAL A 29 5.62 0.64 4.48
CA VAL A 29 4.79 -0.41 3.89
C VAL A 29 3.69 -0.76 4.87
N VAL A 30 2.45 -0.68 4.41
CA VAL A 30 1.26 -0.91 5.23
C VAL A 30 0.44 -2.06 4.67
N SER A 31 -0.30 -2.74 5.55
CA SER A 31 -1.23 -3.79 5.16
C SER A 31 -2.64 -3.21 5.10
N VAL A 32 -3.30 -3.31 3.95
CA VAL A 32 -4.65 -2.81 3.69
C VAL A 32 -5.54 -3.93 3.18
N PRO A 33 -6.87 -3.86 3.37
CA PRO A 33 -7.77 -4.84 2.75
C PRO A 33 -7.71 -4.75 1.22
N ASP A 34 -7.89 -5.89 0.53
CA ASP A 34 -8.07 -5.96 -0.92
C ASP A 34 -9.47 -5.47 -1.31
N SER A 35 -9.70 -4.17 -1.13
CA SER A 35 -10.93 -3.47 -1.49
C SER A 35 -10.83 -2.86 -2.89
N ALA A 36 -11.99 -2.49 -3.45
CA ALA A 36 -12.03 -1.82 -4.75
C ALA A 36 -11.28 -0.48 -4.74
N TYR A 37 -11.28 0.23 -3.60
CA TYR A 37 -10.55 1.49 -3.42
C TYR A 37 -9.05 1.30 -3.63
N TYR A 38 -8.42 0.38 -2.89
CA TYR A 38 -6.97 0.17 -2.99
C TYR A 38 -6.55 -0.41 -4.34
N ARG A 39 -7.36 -1.27 -4.96
CA ARG A 39 -7.11 -1.77 -6.32
C ARG A 39 -7.11 -0.64 -7.35
N ARG A 40 -8.05 0.31 -7.26
CA ARG A 40 -8.10 1.46 -8.17
C ARG A 40 -6.82 2.31 -8.06
N LEU A 41 -6.39 2.61 -6.84
CA LEU A 41 -5.17 3.39 -6.59
C LEU A 41 -3.90 2.67 -7.09
N LEU A 42 -3.85 1.34 -7.00
CA LEU A 42 -2.79 0.54 -7.62
C LEU A 42 -2.79 0.66 -9.15
N THR A 43 -3.96 0.63 -9.78
CA THR A 43 -4.08 0.82 -11.24
C THR A 43 -3.72 2.24 -11.67
N GLN A 44 -4.05 3.25 -10.87
CA GLN A 44 -3.71 4.66 -11.15
C GLN A 44 -2.21 4.94 -10.94
N GLY A 45 -1.51 4.09 -10.21
CA GLY A 45 -0.11 4.27 -9.85
C GLY A 45 0.12 5.09 -8.58
N ASP A 46 -0.94 5.51 -7.88
CA ASP A 46 -0.84 6.23 -6.61
C ASP A 46 -0.30 5.35 -5.48
N LEU A 47 -0.63 4.06 -5.54
CA LEU A 47 -0.08 3.02 -4.67
C LEU A 47 0.79 2.07 -5.48
N VAL A 48 1.82 1.57 -4.81
CA VAL A 48 2.71 0.53 -5.32
C VAL A 48 2.54 -0.72 -4.48
N LEU A 49 2.21 -1.84 -5.13
CA LEU A 49 2.13 -3.13 -4.47
C LEU A 49 3.54 -3.59 -4.07
N VAL A 50 3.75 -3.76 -2.77
CA VAL A 50 4.99 -4.31 -2.24
C VAL A 50 4.77 -5.80 -2.09
N ASN A 51 5.22 -6.58 -3.08
CA ASN A 51 5.27 -8.01 -2.89
C ASN A 51 6.29 -8.28 -1.79
N LYS A 52 5.83 -8.76 -0.62
CA LYS A 52 6.71 -9.28 0.42
C LYS A 52 7.24 -10.63 -0.08
N LYS A 53 7.98 -10.64 -1.20
CA LYS A 53 8.95 -11.71 -1.45
C LYS A 53 9.84 -11.67 -0.23
N ALA A 54 9.73 -12.70 0.60
CA ALA A 54 10.55 -12.88 1.77
C ALA A 54 11.99 -12.50 1.40
N LYS A 55 12.48 -11.38 1.92
CA LYS A 55 13.89 -11.31 2.27
C LYS A 55 14.04 -12.35 3.39
N HIS A 56 14.19 -13.62 3.01
CA HIS A 56 15.06 -14.50 3.77
C HIS A 56 16.44 -13.83 3.68
N LYS A 57 16.71 -12.96 4.66
CA LYS A 57 18.06 -12.51 4.95
C LYS A 57 18.85 -13.79 5.19
N GLY A 58 19.93 -13.96 4.43
CA GLY A 58 20.71 -15.18 4.32
C GLY A 58 21.00 -15.85 5.66
N GLN A 59 20.99 -17.18 5.59
CA GLN A 59 21.65 -18.09 6.52
C GLN A 59 23.12 -17.70 6.72
#